data_AF-A0A5J5IZ54-F1
#
_entry.id   AF-A0A5J5IZ54-F1
#
_cell.length_a   1.000
_cell.length_b   1.000
_cell.length_c   1.000
_cell.angle_alpha   90.00
_cell.angle_beta   90.00
_cell.angle_gamma   90.00
#
_symmetry.space_group_name_H-M   'P 1'
#
loop_
_entity.id
_entity.type
_entity.pdbx_description
1 polymer ?
#
loop_
_entity_poly.entity_id
_entity_poly.type
_entity_poly.pdbx_seq_one_letter_code
_entity_poly.pdbx_strand_id
1 'polypeptide(L)'
;MTRRRLAAALLAVAAVILSGCSQVAAIAPVGGSRLAEVRYAALDVLTSADVEILTAPICTQGADETVTCGGTTVDGQAIRAVSTGASPDDVTVTVGSDTLYDGSVQDVLEKAMQR
;
A
#
# COMPACT_ATOMS: atom_id res chain seq x y z
N MET A 1 -32.26 -2.40 49.39
CA MET A 1 -32.01 -3.22 48.16
C MET A 1 -31.88 -2.37 46.89
N THR A 2 -32.44 -1.17 46.83
CA THR A 2 -32.41 -0.24 45.66
C THR A 2 -31.01 0.28 45.31
N ARG A 3 -30.19 0.66 46.30
CA ARG A 3 -28.83 1.19 46.06
C ARG A 3 -27.85 0.17 45.46
N ARG A 4 -27.95 -1.11 45.87
CA ARG A 4 -27.12 -2.21 45.32
C ARG A 4 -27.49 -2.54 43.87
N ARG A 5 -28.78 -2.46 43.52
CA ARG A 5 -29.27 -2.68 42.15
C ARG A 5 -28.85 -1.52 41.21
N LEU A 6 -28.87 -0.29 41.71
CA LEU A 6 -28.37 0.89 40.97
C LEU A 6 -26.86 0.80 40.70
N ALA A 7 -26.06 0.40 41.68
CA ALA A 7 -24.62 0.23 41.50
C ALA A 7 -24.29 -0.87 40.46
N ALA A 8 -25.00 -1.99 40.50
CA ALA A 8 -24.83 -3.07 39.52
C ALA A 8 -25.22 -2.65 38.10
N ALA A 9 -26.28 -1.84 37.95
CA ALA A 9 -26.69 -1.30 36.66
C ALA A 9 -25.66 -0.32 36.08
N LEU A 10 -25.08 0.54 36.91
CA LEU A 10 -24.02 1.49 36.51
C LEU A 10 -22.74 0.77 36.07
N LEU A 11 -22.34 -0.29 36.77
CA LEU A 11 -21.19 -1.13 36.41
C LEU A 11 -21.42 -1.88 35.08
N ALA A 12 -22.64 -2.37 34.84
CA ALA A 12 -22.99 -3.03 33.58
C ALA A 12 -22.94 -2.04 32.39
N VAL A 13 -23.44 -0.82 32.58
CA VAL A 13 -23.37 0.24 31.56
C VAL A 13 -21.92 0.65 31.28
N ALA A 14 -21.08 0.79 32.32
CA ALA A 14 -19.66 1.09 32.14
C ALA A 14 -18.91 0.01 31.33
N ALA A 15 -19.23 -1.27 31.54
CA ALA A 15 -18.63 -2.38 30.81
C ALA A 15 -18.97 -2.37 29.30
N VAL A 16 -20.18 -1.94 28.92
CA VAL A 16 -20.59 -1.83 27.50
C VAL A 16 -19.90 -0.65 26.80
N ILE A 17 -19.61 0.43 27.52
CA ILE A 17 -18.94 1.62 26.96
C ILE A 17 -17.46 1.34 26.66
N LEU A 18 -16.80 0.45 27.42
CA LEU A 18 -15.39 0.10 27.20
C LEU A 18 -15.14 -0.89 26.04
N SER A 19 -16.17 -1.59 25.53
CA SER A 19 -16.03 -2.48 24.36
C SER A 19 -16.06 -1.75 23.00
N GLY A 20 -16.28 -0.44 22.98
CA GLY A 20 -16.40 0.38 21.76
C GLY A 20 -15.11 0.65 20.98
N CYS A 21 -13.94 0.22 21.49
CA CYS A 21 -12.63 0.48 20.87
C CYS A 21 -12.04 -0.72 20.11
N SER A 22 -12.81 -1.79 19.85
CA SER A 22 -12.31 -2.96 19.08
C SER A 22 -12.34 -2.77 17.55
N GLN A 23 -12.33 -1.53 17.06
CA GLN A 23 -12.20 -1.20 15.64
C GLN A 23 -10.78 -1.47 15.08
N VAL A 24 -10.00 -2.36 15.71
CA VAL A 24 -8.69 -2.81 15.19
C VAL A 24 -8.87 -3.76 14.00
N ALA A 25 -10.06 -4.33 13.82
CA ALA A 25 -10.40 -5.12 12.64
C ALA A 25 -11.21 -4.27 11.65
N ALA A 26 -10.53 -3.46 10.83
CA ALA A 26 -10.96 -2.92 9.53
C ALA A 26 -10.44 -1.50 9.26
N ILE A 27 -9.20 -1.19 9.62
CA ILE A 27 -8.41 -0.43 8.65
C ILE A 27 -8.20 -1.43 7.52
N ALA A 28 -9.13 -1.49 6.55
CA ALA A 28 -8.83 -2.11 5.27
C ALA A 28 -7.46 -1.60 4.83
N PRO A 29 -6.59 -2.43 4.22
CA PRO A 29 -5.37 -1.89 3.63
C PRO A 29 -5.78 -0.64 2.88
N VAL A 30 -5.14 0.50 3.11
CA VAL A 30 -5.37 1.73 2.33
C VAL A 30 -4.85 1.55 0.89
N GLY A 31 -4.85 0.30 0.40
CA GLY A 31 -4.65 -0.11 -0.97
C GLY A 31 -5.67 0.65 -1.79
N GLY A 32 -5.18 1.66 -2.48
CA GLY A 32 -5.99 2.41 -3.42
C GLY A 32 -6.40 1.52 -4.57
N SER A 33 -6.75 2.12 -5.70
CA SER A 33 -6.89 1.31 -6.92
C SER A 33 -5.58 0.58 -7.23
N ARG A 34 -5.64 -0.50 -8.02
CA ARG A 34 -4.44 -1.21 -8.50
C ARG A 34 -3.40 -0.29 -9.13
N LEU A 35 -3.84 0.78 -9.80
CA LEU A 35 -2.97 1.84 -10.31
C LEU A 35 -2.16 2.53 -9.20
N ALA A 36 -2.81 2.83 -8.07
CA ALA A 36 -2.16 3.44 -6.92
C ALA A 36 -1.20 2.46 -6.23
N GLU A 37 -1.61 1.21 -6.03
CA GLU A 37 -0.77 0.17 -5.40
C GLU A 37 0.53 -0.05 -6.17
N VAL A 38 0.45 -0.28 -7.49
CA VAL A 38 1.63 -0.47 -8.35
C VAL A 38 2.50 0.81 -8.36
N ARG A 39 1.87 2.00 -8.33
CA ARG A 39 2.61 3.27 -8.24
C ARG A 39 3.38 3.37 -6.93
N TYR A 40 2.76 3.06 -5.81
CA TYR A 40 3.38 3.14 -4.49
C TYR A 40 4.50 2.11 -4.37
N ALA A 41 4.28 0.87 -4.79
CA ALA A 41 5.33 -0.15 -4.83
C ALA A 41 6.52 0.29 -5.70
N ALA A 42 6.28 0.86 -6.89
CA ALA A 42 7.34 1.40 -7.73
C ALA A 42 8.13 2.52 -7.03
N LEU A 43 7.43 3.47 -6.40
CA LEU A 43 8.06 4.56 -5.65
C LEU A 43 8.88 4.04 -4.46
N ASP A 44 8.37 3.05 -3.73
CA ASP A 44 9.05 2.45 -2.59
C ASP A 44 10.30 1.69 -3.03
N VAL A 45 10.26 0.95 -4.15
CA VAL A 45 11.46 0.32 -4.73
C VAL A 45 12.49 1.37 -5.12
N LEU A 46 12.09 2.41 -5.84
CA LEU A 46 13.01 3.46 -6.32
C LEU A 46 13.67 4.21 -5.17
N THR A 47 12.88 4.61 -4.17
CA THR A 47 13.40 5.30 -2.98
C THR A 47 14.26 4.40 -2.10
N SER A 48 13.94 3.10 -2.02
CA SER A 48 14.79 2.12 -1.32
C SER A 48 16.12 1.87 -1.99
N ALA A 49 16.20 2.10 -3.29
CA ALA A 49 17.41 1.97 -4.09
C ALA A 49 18.15 3.32 -4.28
N ASP A 50 17.76 4.36 -3.54
CA ASP A 50 18.33 5.71 -3.61
C ASP A 50 18.33 6.31 -5.05
N VAL A 51 17.32 5.98 -5.85
CA VAL A 51 17.17 6.51 -7.21
C VAL A 51 16.66 7.95 -7.17
N GLU A 52 17.42 8.88 -7.75
CA GLU A 52 17.00 10.28 -7.90
C GLU A 52 15.98 10.44 -9.04
N ILE A 53 14.74 10.76 -8.68
CA ILE A 53 13.61 10.85 -9.60
C ILE A 53 13.43 12.29 -10.09
N LEU A 54 13.42 12.50 -11.41
CA LEU A 54 13.07 13.79 -12.04
C LEU A 54 11.56 13.87 -12.30
N THR A 55 11.01 12.84 -12.93
CA THR A 55 9.58 12.71 -13.19
C THR A 55 9.06 11.47 -12.49
N ALA A 56 8.19 11.67 -11.49
CA ALA A 56 7.59 10.58 -10.74
C ALA A 56 6.79 9.63 -11.66
N PRO A 57 6.78 8.31 -11.38
CA PRO A 57 6.02 7.36 -12.18
C PRO A 57 4.52 7.71 -12.25
N ILE A 58 4.00 7.80 -13.47
CA ILE A 58 2.56 7.92 -13.76
C ILE A 58 2.10 6.59 -14.35
N CYS A 59 1.02 6.04 -13.79
CA CYS A 59 0.50 4.74 -14.16
C CYS A 59 -0.75 4.85 -15.04
N THR A 60 -0.85 3.95 -16.01
CA THR A 60 -2.04 3.71 -16.82
C THR A 60 -2.37 2.23 -16.82
N GLN A 61 -3.64 1.90 -17.09
CA GLN A 61 -4.10 0.51 -17.22
C GLN A 61 -4.49 0.23 -18.67
N GLY A 62 -3.95 -0.84 -19.23
CA GLY A 62 -4.29 -1.35 -20.55
C GLY A 62 -5.62 -2.11 -20.58
N ALA A 63 -6.08 -2.46 -21.78
CA ALA A 63 -7.30 -3.26 -21.96
C ALA A 63 -7.16 -4.71 -21.46
N ASP A 64 -5.94 -5.22 -21.41
CA ASP A 64 -5.55 -6.51 -20.82
C ASP A 64 -5.36 -6.41 -19.30
N GLU A 65 -5.84 -5.33 -18.68
CA GLU A 65 -5.66 -4.98 -17.29
C GLU A 65 -4.20 -4.71 -16.88
N THR A 66 -3.21 -4.78 -17.77
CA THR A 66 -1.81 -4.51 -17.42
C THR A 66 -1.63 -3.07 -16.95
N VAL A 67 -1.07 -2.90 -15.75
CA VAL A 67 -0.68 -1.59 -15.23
C VAL A 67 0.77 -1.31 -15.62
N THR A 68 0.99 -0.20 -16.31
CA THR A 68 2.33 0.30 -16.64
C THR A 68 2.53 1.68 -16.06
N CYS A 69 3.60 1.86 -15.30
CA CYS A 69 4.03 3.14 -14.77
C CYS A 69 5.31 3.60 -15.45
N GLY A 70 5.36 4.86 -15.90
CA GLY A 70 6.52 5.45 -16.56
C GLY A 70 6.96 6.75 -15.91
N GLY A 71 8.27 6.97 -15.83
CA GLY A 71 8.91 8.17 -15.31
C GLY A 71 10.35 8.32 -15.80
N THR A 72 11.10 9.26 -15.22
CA THR A 72 12.51 9.51 -15.59
C THR A 72 13.34 9.86 -14.36
N THR A 73 14.60 9.42 -14.33
CA THR A 73 15.59 9.85 -13.32
C THR A 73 16.15 11.23 -13.67
N VAL A 74 16.88 11.84 -12.72
CA VAL A 74 17.62 13.11 -12.94
C VAL A 74 18.67 12.98 -14.05
N ASP A 75 19.30 11.81 -14.16
CA ASP A 75 20.26 11.50 -15.23
C ASP A 75 19.61 11.12 -16.57
N GLY A 76 18.29 11.21 -16.67
CA GLY A 76 17.54 10.95 -17.91
C GLY A 76 17.27 9.49 -18.22
N GLN A 77 17.51 8.57 -17.28
CA GLN A 77 17.19 7.15 -17.46
C GLN A 77 15.68 6.92 -17.33
N ALA A 78 15.14 6.02 -18.15
CA ALA A 78 13.73 5.67 -18.10
C ALA A 78 13.43 4.84 -16.85
N ILE A 79 12.42 5.25 -16.09
CA ILE A 79 11.85 4.47 -15.00
C ILE A 79 10.64 3.73 -15.57
N ARG A 80 10.54 2.43 -15.31
CA ARG A 80 9.39 1.63 -15.73
C ARG A 80 8.99 0.64 -14.65
N ALA A 81 7.70 0.59 -14.33
CA ALA A 81 7.12 -0.47 -13.51
C ALA A 81 5.97 -1.13 -14.26
N VAL A 82 5.90 -2.47 -14.22
CA VAL A 82 4.86 -3.23 -14.92
C VAL A 82 4.30 -4.30 -14.01
N SER A 83 2.97 -4.31 -13.88
CA SER A 83 2.20 -5.41 -13.31
C SER A 83 1.22 -5.89 -14.38
N THR A 84 1.38 -7.13 -14.83
CA THR A 84 0.56 -7.65 -15.94
C THR A 84 -0.83 -8.02 -15.46
N GLY A 85 -1.83 -8.04 -16.35
CA GLY A 85 -3.16 -8.58 -15.99
C GLY A 85 -3.12 -10.06 -15.57
N ALA A 86 -2.18 -10.84 -16.12
CA ALA A 86 -2.01 -12.27 -15.81
C ALA A 86 -1.37 -12.53 -14.44
N SER A 87 -0.63 -11.57 -13.90
CA SER A 87 0.03 -11.64 -12.59
C SER A 87 -0.14 -10.31 -11.87
N PRO A 88 -1.37 -10.00 -11.39
CA PRO A 88 -1.71 -8.68 -10.88
C PRO A 88 -1.07 -8.35 -9.53
N ASP A 89 -0.66 -9.38 -8.79
CA ASP A 89 -0.01 -9.26 -7.48
C ASP A 89 1.51 -9.04 -7.59
N ASP A 90 2.06 -9.13 -8.80
CA ASP A 90 3.49 -8.96 -9.07
C ASP A 90 3.77 -7.63 -9.78
N VAL A 91 4.96 -7.08 -9.55
CA VAL A 91 5.49 -5.90 -10.24
C VAL A 91 6.97 -6.08 -10.55
N THR A 92 7.33 -5.79 -11.80
CA THR A 92 8.73 -5.62 -12.20
C THR A 92 9.05 -4.13 -12.28
N VAL A 93 10.10 -3.67 -11.61
CA VAL A 93 10.57 -2.27 -11.59
C VAL A 93 11.97 -2.20 -12.18
N THR A 94 12.14 -1.34 -13.19
CA THR A 94 13.41 -1.17 -13.92
C THR A 94 13.80 0.31 -14.03
N VAL A 95 15.10 0.57 -14.06
CA VAL A 95 15.69 1.86 -14.44
C VAL A 95 16.68 1.62 -15.57
N GLY A 96 16.45 2.23 -16.74
CA GLY A 96 17.23 1.92 -17.94
C GLY A 96 17.11 0.43 -18.31
N SER A 97 18.24 -0.29 -18.33
CA SER A 97 18.29 -1.75 -18.53
C SER A 97 18.26 -2.56 -17.24
N ASP A 98 18.40 -1.91 -16.09
CA ASP A 98 18.61 -2.59 -14.81
C ASP A 98 17.28 -2.90 -14.16
N THR A 99 17.11 -4.15 -13.72
CA THR A 99 15.95 -4.58 -12.94
C THR A 99 16.26 -4.40 -11.45
N LEU A 100 15.53 -3.49 -10.82
CA LEU A 100 15.68 -3.18 -9.40
C LEU A 100 14.82 -4.10 -8.52
N TYR A 101 13.69 -4.56 -9.05
CA TYR A 101 12.78 -5.45 -8.35
C TYR A 101 11.95 -6.26 -9.35
N ASP A 102 11.67 -7.51 -8.98
CA ASP A 102 10.75 -8.40 -9.69
C ASP A 102 10.14 -9.36 -8.67
N GLY A 103 8.85 -9.19 -8.36
CA GLY A 103 8.18 -9.94 -7.31
C GLY A 103 6.89 -9.28 -6.82
N SER A 104 6.46 -9.64 -5.62
CA SER A 104 5.16 -9.23 -5.07
C SER A 104 5.06 -7.73 -4.78
N VAL A 105 3.96 -7.11 -5.23
CA VAL A 105 3.55 -5.76 -4.82
C VAL A 105 3.41 -5.67 -3.30
N GLN A 106 2.79 -6.67 -2.69
CA GLN A 106 2.47 -6.66 -1.26
C GLN A 106 3.74 -6.70 -0.40
N ASP A 107 4.74 -7.50 -0.77
CA ASP A 107 6.01 -7.57 -0.05
C ASP A 107 6.71 -6.21 0.01
N VAL A 108 6.64 -5.43 -1.08
CA VAL A 108 7.20 -4.08 -1.14
C VAL A 108 6.45 -3.15 -0.19
N LEU A 109 5.12 -3.13 -0.27
CA LEU A 109 4.28 -2.23 0.54
C LEU A 109 4.39 -2.54 2.04
N GLU A 110 4.42 -3.81 2.42
CA GLU A 110 4.59 -4.22 3.82
C GLU A 110 5.96 -3.83 4.37
N LYS A 111 7.02 -3.94 3.55
CA LYS A 111 8.35 -3.49 3.94
C LYS A 111 8.41 -1.98 4.15
N ALA A 112 7.65 -1.20 3.38
CA ALA A 112 7.58 0.25 3.54
C ALA A 112 6.90 0.66 4.85
N MET A 113 5.90 -0.10 5.32
CA MET A 113 5.20 0.15 6.59
C MET A 113 6.06 -0.06 7.85
N GLN A 114 7.19 -0.74 7.73
CA GLN A 114 8.09 -1.08 8.85
C GLN A 114 9.23 -0.06 9.04
N ARG A 115 9.25 1.02 8.27
CA ARG A 115 10.24 2.11 8.37
C ARG A 115 9.79 3.19 9.34
#